data_AF-A0A4U5MRF2-F1
#
_entry.id   AF-A0A4U5MRF2-F1
#
_cell.length_a   1.000
_cell.length_b   1.000
_cell.length_c   1.000
_cell.angle_alpha   90.00
_cell.angle_beta   90.00
_cell.angle_gamma   90.00
#
_symmetry.space_group_name_H-M   'P 1'
#
loop_
_entity.id
_entity.type
_entity.pdbx_description
1 polymer ?
#
loop_
_entity_poly.entity_id
_entity_poly.type
_entity_poly.pdbx_seq_one_letter_code
_entity_poly.pdbx_strand_id
1 'polypeptide(L)'
;MLRIVVLIEFFVSLLCCFSTVLFLVLIFLSKSPKKLWQESPTLGLYFTSIALMVLMSIFYDISWILYAFDIVESGKANIYFYLIGGIIFVSSQIFYITTTLGIFVHRIFIVKMPLGPIEKFNKKIPSVIVPFILGVCLAMLILHVGHVANDAIIAPAGKSRVYS
;
A
#
# COMPACT_ATOMS: atom_id res chain seq x y z
N MET A 1 13.21 18.36 -19.30
CA MET A 1 12.02 18.92 -18.62
C MET A 1 11.19 17.86 -17.91
N LEU A 2 10.79 16.75 -18.55
CA LEU A 2 9.97 15.70 -17.93
C LEU A 2 10.53 15.17 -16.58
N ARG A 3 11.83 14.90 -16.51
CA ARG A 3 12.49 14.39 -15.27
C ARG A 3 12.39 15.35 -14.09
N ILE A 4 12.47 16.66 -14.33
CA ILE A 4 12.41 17.68 -13.26
C ILE A 4 10.99 17.75 -12.69
N VAL A 5 9.97 17.67 -13.55
CA VAL A 5 8.56 17.65 -13.12
C VAL A 5 8.29 16.44 -12.23
N VAL A 6 8.73 15.26 -12.67
CA VAL A 6 8.59 14.01 -11.90
C VAL A 6 9.30 14.09 -10.55
N LEU A 7 10.51 14.65 -10.49
CA LEU A 7 11.22 14.86 -9.22
C LEU A 7 10.43 15.78 -8.27
N ILE A 8 9.89 16.89 -8.79
CA ILE A 8 9.06 17.81 -7.98
C ILE A 8 7.84 17.08 -7.44
N GLU A 9 7.16 16.26 -8.25
CA GLU A 9 6.01 15.46 -7.81
C GLU A 9 6.38 14.53 -6.64
N PHE A 10 7.49 13.80 -6.73
CA PHE A 10 7.96 12.94 -5.64
C PHE A 10 8.33 13.71 -4.38
N PHE A 11 8.97 14.88 -4.50
CA PHE A 11 9.26 15.72 -3.33
C PHE A 11 7.98 16.24 -2.66
N VAL A 12 6.99 16.68 -3.43
CA VAL A 12 5.68 17.11 -2.89
C VAL A 12 4.97 15.93 -2.22
N SER A 13 4.99 14.76 -2.84
CA SER A 13 4.45 13.53 -2.26
C SER A 13 5.09 13.19 -0.91
N LEU A 14 6.42 13.26 -0.81
CA LEU A 14 7.14 13.05 0.44
C LEU A 14 6.72 14.04 1.53
N LEU A 15 6.58 15.33 1.21
CA LEU A 15 6.12 16.35 2.17
C LEU A 15 4.71 16.05 2.68
N CYS A 16 3.80 15.63 1.81
CA CYS A 16 2.46 15.18 2.16
C CYS A 16 2.50 13.93 3.06
N CYS A 17 3.39 12.97 2.76
CA CYS A 17 3.60 11.77 3.57
C CYS A 17 4.11 12.13 4.97
N PHE A 18 5.12 12.98 5.09
CA PHE A 18 5.65 13.44 6.39
C PHE A 18 4.58 14.15 7.21
N SER A 19 3.78 15.01 6.58
CA SER A 19 2.65 15.68 7.23
C SER A 19 1.65 14.65 7.76
N THR A 20 1.35 13.60 6.98
CA THR A 20 0.44 12.52 7.39
C THR A 20 1.01 11.70 8.55
N VAL A 21 2.31 11.36 8.55
CA VAL A 21 2.98 10.70 9.67
C VAL A 21 2.87 11.55 10.93
N LEU A 22 3.12 12.87 10.82
CA LEU A 22 3.02 13.78 11.95
C LEU A 22 1.60 13.77 12.55
N PHE A 23 0.56 13.82 11.71
CA PHE A 23 -0.82 13.71 12.17
C PHE A 23 -1.12 12.36 12.84
N LEU A 24 -0.65 11.25 12.28
CA LEU A 24 -0.82 9.92 12.90
C LEU A 24 -0.15 9.84 14.27
N VAL A 25 1.06 10.40 14.39
CA VAL A 25 1.78 10.47 15.67
C VAL A 25 0.98 11.30 16.68
N LEU A 26 0.48 12.48 16.31
CA LEU A 26 -0.34 13.31 17.20
C LEU A 26 -1.63 12.59 17.64
N ILE A 27 -2.27 11.84 16.74
CA ILE A 27 -3.45 11.03 17.05
C ILE A 27 -3.09 9.90 18.04
N PHE A 28 -1.99 9.19 17.81
CA PHE A 28 -1.56 8.09 18.69
C PHE A 28 -1.00 8.55 20.04
N LEU A 29 -0.48 9.78 20.11
CA LEU A 29 -0.15 10.42 21.39
C LEU A 29 -1.42 10.74 22.20
N SER A 30 -2.52 11.09 21.51
CA SER A 30 -3.80 11.40 22.16
C SER A 30 -4.54 10.14 22.63
N LYS A 31 -4.48 9.05 21.86
CA LYS A 31 -5.11 7.76 22.19
C LYS A 31 -4.18 6.60 21.86
N SER A 32 -3.98 5.68 22.80
CA SER A 32 -3.14 4.51 22.53
C SER A 32 -3.76 3.61 21.44
N PRO A 33 -2.95 3.07 20.51
CA PRO A 33 -3.45 2.22 19.42
C PRO A 33 -4.23 1.01 19.93
N LYS A 34 -3.81 0.46 21.07
CA LYS A 34 -4.47 -0.68 21.71
C LYS A 34 -5.89 -0.33 22.18
N LYS A 35 -6.09 0.85 22.78
CA LYS A 35 -7.42 1.32 23.20
C LYS A 35 -8.30 1.58 21.98
N LEU A 36 -7.73 2.19 20.93
CA LEU A 36 -8.45 2.45 19.68
C LEU A 36 -8.97 1.16 19.03
N TRP A 37 -8.16 0.10 19.02
CA TRP A 37 -8.55 -1.21 18.50
C TRP A 37 -9.66 -1.87 19.33
N GLN A 38 -9.64 -1.68 20.65
CA GLN A 38 -10.68 -2.20 21.54
C GLN A 38 -12.01 -1.44 21.41
N GLU A 39 -11.96 -0.12 21.24
CA GLU A 39 -13.16 0.73 21.07
C GLU A 39 -13.80 0.56 19.68
N SER A 40 -12.98 0.59 18.62
CA SER A 40 -13.46 0.46 17.24
C SER A 40 -12.40 -0.23 16.37
N PRO A 41 -12.49 -1.56 16.19
CA PRO A 41 -11.58 -2.33 15.34
C PRO A 41 -11.53 -1.80 13.90
N THR A 42 -12.67 -1.34 13.35
CA THR A 42 -12.76 -0.75 12.01
C THR A 42 -11.91 0.51 11.89
N LEU A 43 -11.96 1.38 12.90
CA LEU A 43 -11.17 2.61 12.92
C LEU A 43 -9.68 2.32 13.12
N GLY A 44 -9.36 1.34 13.98
CA GLY A 44 -7.99 0.84 14.14
C GLY A 44 -7.40 0.33 12.82
N LEU A 45 -8.15 -0.48 12.06
CA LEU A 45 -7.74 -0.97 10.74
C LEU A 45 -7.46 0.16 9.76
N TYR A 46 -8.27 1.22 9.77
CA TYR A 46 -8.08 2.36 8.89
C TYR A 46 -6.83 3.17 9.23
N PHE A 47 -6.55 3.42 10.51
CA PHE A 47 -5.30 4.11 10.87
C PHE A 47 -4.08 3.24 10.54
N THR A 48 -4.17 1.93 10.73
CA THR A 48 -3.13 0.99 10.30
C THR A 48 -2.94 1.01 8.78
N SER A 49 -4.01 1.10 7.99
CA SER A 49 -3.90 1.16 6.53
C SER A 49 -3.31 2.48 6.05
N ILE A 50 -3.64 3.61 6.68
CA ILE A 50 -2.98 4.90 6.40
C ILE A 50 -1.49 4.80 6.73
N ALA A 51 -1.13 4.28 7.92
CA ALA A 51 0.26 4.16 8.33
C ALA A 51 1.06 3.30 7.33
N LEU A 52 0.52 2.14 6.94
CA LEU A 52 1.15 1.27 5.95
C LEU A 52 1.27 1.96 4.58
N MET A 53 0.22 2.62 4.11
CA MET A 53 0.22 3.34 2.83
C MET A 53 1.29 4.43 2.80
N VAL A 54 1.38 5.24 3.87
CA VAL A 54 2.37 6.32 3.96
C VAL A 54 3.79 5.79 4.00
N LEU A 55 4.05 4.72 4.78
CA LEU A 55 5.37 4.09 4.82
C LEU A 55 5.78 3.56 3.44
N MET A 56 4.86 2.89 2.74
CA MET A 56 5.14 2.37 1.40
C MET A 56 5.27 3.48 0.35
N SER A 57 4.52 4.58 0.49
CA SER A 57 4.67 5.76 -0.37
C SER A 57 6.04 6.41 -0.20
N ILE A 58 6.51 6.60 1.04
CA ILE A 58 7.85 7.14 1.32
C ILE A 58 8.93 6.25 0.70
N PHE A 59 8.83 4.93 0.91
CA PHE A 59 9.80 3.99 0.35
C PHE A 59 9.80 4.01 -1.19
N TYR A 60 8.61 4.04 -1.80
CA TYR A 60 8.45 4.11 -3.25
C TYR A 60 9.04 5.41 -3.81
N ASP A 61 8.68 6.56 -3.24
CA ASP A 61 9.16 7.88 -3.68
C ASP A 61 10.68 8.00 -3.56
N ILE A 62 11.28 7.55 -2.44
CA ILE A 62 12.74 7.52 -2.26
C ILE A 62 13.39 6.64 -3.32
N SER A 63 12.82 5.45 -3.60
CA SER A 63 13.37 4.54 -4.60
C SER A 63 13.39 5.15 -6.00
N TRP A 64 12.34 5.88 -6.37
CA TRP A 64 12.26 6.59 -7.65
C TRP A 64 13.15 7.83 -7.72
N ILE A 65 13.32 8.55 -6.61
CA ILE A 65 14.27 9.67 -6.54
C ILE A 65 15.70 9.16 -6.75
N LEU A 66 16.09 8.08 -6.04
CA LEU A 66 17.40 7.45 -6.20
C LEU A 66 17.64 6.96 -7.63
N TYR A 67 16.61 6.42 -8.26
CA TYR A 67 16.64 6.04 -9.67
C TYR A 67 16.84 7.26 -10.58
N ALA A 68 16.11 8.35 -10.35
CA ALA A 68 16.17 9.56 -11.17
C ALA A 68 17.52 10.30 -11.08
N PHE A 69 18.26 10.12 -9.99
CA PHE A 69 19.63 10.62 -9.81
C PHE A 69 20.71 9.66 -10.35
N ASP A 70 20.32 8.56 -11.00
CA ASP A 70 21.22 7.52 -11.51
C ASP A 70 22.15 6.94 -10.41
N ILE A 71 21.73 7.02 -9.13
CA ILE A 71 22.49 6.45 -7.98
C ILE A 71 22.35 4.93 -7.95
N VAL A 72 21.19 4.43 -8.36
CA VAL A 72 20.91 3.00 -8.48
C VAL A 72 20.95 2.62 -9.96
N GLU A 73 21.98 1.86 -10.34
CA GLU A 73 22.15 1.41 -11.72
C GLU A 73 20.94 0.58 -12.19
N SER A 74 20.52 0.72 -13.44
CA SER A 74 19.41 -0.05 -14.03
C SER A 74 19.81 -1.48 -14.40
N GLY A 75 20.40 -2.22 -13.45
CA GLY A 75 20.74 -3.63 -13.61
C GLY A 75 19.53 -4.56 -13.43
N LYS A 76 19.63 -5.79 -13.96
CA LYS A 76 18.57 -6.82 -13.84
C LYS A 76 18.16 -7.11 -12.39
N ALA A 77 19.11 -7.00 -11.44
CA ALA A 77 18.84 -7.17 -10.02
C ALA A 77 17.91 -6.08 -9.45
N ASN A 78 18.05 -4.84 -9.93
CA ASN A 78 17.30 -3.70 -9.41
C ASN A 78 15.87 -3.63 -9.96
N ILE A 79 15.61 -4.20 -11.15
CA ILE A 79 14.26 -4.34 -11.70
C ILE A 79 13.33 -5.10 -10.73
N TYR A 80 13.82 -6.19 -10.13
CA TYR A 80 13.03 -6.95 -9.15
C TYR A 80 12.71 -6.13 -7.89
N PHE A 81 13.65 -5.29 -7.45
CA PHE A 81 13.45 -4.40 -6.31
C PHE A 81 12.30 -3.40 -6.58
N TYR A 82 12.31 -2.74 -7.73
CA TYR A 82 11.22 -1.82 -8.12
C TYR A 82 9.89 -2.55 -8.34
N LEU A 83 9.92 -3.75 -8.90
CA LEU A 83 8.73 -4.56 -9.12
C LEU A 83 8.08 -4.97 -7.80
N ILE A 84 8.86 -5.54 -6.87
CA ILE A 84 8.38 -5.95 -5.54
C ILE A 84 7.87 -4.72 -4.77
N GLY A 85 8.61 -3.60 -4.81
CA GLY A 85 8.20 -2.34 -4.21
C GLY A 85 6.85 -1.85 -4.77
N GLY A 86 6.67 -1.91 -6.09
CA GLY A 86 5.42 -1.56 -6.75
C GLY A 86 4.25 -2.45 -6.33
N ILE A 87 4.45 -3.77 -6.25
CA ILE A 87 3.40 -4.71 -5.80
C ILE A 87 2.98 -4.40 -4.37
N ILE A 88 3.95 -4.18 -3.47
CA ILE A 88 3.66 -3.86 -2.06
C ILE A 88 2.92 -2.51 -1.96
N PHE A 89 3.33 -1.51 -2.74
CA PHE A 89 2.67 -0.21 -2.80
C PHE A 89 1.21 -0.33 -3.26
N VAL A 90 0.96 -1.00 -4.39
CA VAL A 90 -0.40 -1.20 -4.93
C VAL A 90 -1.27 -2.02 -3.96
N SER A 91 -0.69 -3.05 -3.33
CA SER A 91 -1.40 -3.85 -2.31
C SER A 91 -1.81 -3.00 -1.11
N SER A 92 -0.92 -2.11 -0.66
CA SER A 92 -1.20 -1.16 0.43
C SER A 92 -2.28 -0.15 0.03
N GLN A 93 -2.30 0.29 -1.22
CA GLN A 93 -3.34 1.18 -1.75
C GLN A 93 -4.71 0.50 -1.76
N ILE A 94 -4.80 -0.75 -2.20
CA ILE A 94 -6.05 -1.52 -2.16
C ILE A 94 -6.51 -1.73 -0.71
N PHE A 95 -5.58 -2.01 0.20
CA PHE A 95 -5.89 -2.11 1.61
C PHE A 95 -6.49 -0.81 2.16
N TYR A 96 -5.88 0.33 1.84
CA TYR A 96 -6.37 1.65 2.20
C TYR A 96 -7.78 1.92 1.64
N ILE A 97 -8.02 1.65 0.35
CA ILE A 97 -9.33 1.84 -0.28
C ILE A 97 -10.39 0.95 0.38
N THR A 98 -10.07 -0.32 0.63
CA THR A 98 -11.01 -1.29 1.22
C THR A 98 -11.37 -0.92 2.65
N THR A 99 -10.38 -0.52 3.46
CA THR A 99 -10.64 -0.06 4.84
C THR A 99 -11.42 1.25 4.88
N THR A 100 -11.17 2.15 3.93
CA THR A 100 -11.96 3.38 3.75
C THR A 100 -13.42 3.07 3.45
N LEU A 101 -13.70 2.15 2.52
CA LEU A 101 -15.05 1.65 2.25
C LEU A 101 -15.69 1.03 3.49
N GLY A 102 -14.91 0.27 4.26
CA GLY A 102 -15.33 -0.28 5.56
C GLY A 102 -15.82 0.78 6.55
N ILE A 103 -15.08 1.89 6.67
CA ILE A 103 -15.51 3.03 7.50
C ILE A 103 -16.77 3.69 6.96
N PHE A 104 -16.87 3.89 5.64
CA PHE A 104 -18.08 4.47 5.04
C PHE A 104 -19.31 3.63 5.33
N VAL A 105 -19.22 2.30 5.14
CA VAL A 105 -20.29 1.36 5.47
C VAL A 105 -20.62 1.42 6.96
N HIS A 106 -19.61 1.49 7.84
CA HIS A 106 -19.79 1.66 9.28
C HIS A 106 -20.55 2.94 9.63
N ARG A 107 -20.22 4.08 9.01
CA ARG A 107 -20.91 5.36 9.24
C ARG A 107 -22.36 5.31 8.74
N ILE A 108 -22.60 4.73 7.57
CA ILE A 108 -23.96 4.55 7.03
C ILE A 108 -24.80 3.68 7.97
N PHE A 109 -24.21 2.61 8.52
CA PHE A 109 -24.91 1.74 9.48
C PHE A 109 -25.34 2.50 10.75
N ILE A 110 -24.44 3.30 11.34
CA ILE A 110 -24.77 4.11 12.53
C ILE A 110 -25.92 5.08 12.26
N VAL A 111 -25.91 5.75 11.10
CA VAL A 111 -26.96 6.70 10.73
C VAL A 111 -28.30 6.00 10.49
N LYS A 112 -28.29 4.83 9.82
CA LYS A 112 -29.53 4.09 9.51
C LYS A 112 -30.10 3.32 10.70
N MET A 113 -29.25 2.85 11.62
CA MET A 113 -29.65 2.01 12.76
C MET A 113 -28.96 2.49 14.05
N PRO A 114 -29.37 3.63 14.63
CA PRO A 114 -28.72 4.21 15.81
C PRO A 114 -28.83 3.33 17.06
N LEU A 115 -29.88 2.50 17.17
CA LEU A 115 -30.10 1.55 18.27
C LEU A 115 -29.62 0.13 17.93
N GLY A 116 -28.94 -0.05 16.80
CA GLY A 116 -28.44 -1.35 16.36
C GLY A 116 -27.27 -1.87 17.22
N PRO A 117 -26.99 -3.18 17.20
CA PRO A 117 -25.87 -3.77 17.95
C PRO A 117 -24.52 -3.46 17.27
N ILE A 118 -23.99 -2.24 17.51
CA ILE A 118 -22.76 -1.71 16.91
C ILE A 118 -21.56 -2.67 17.12
N GLU A 119 -21.44 -3.29 18.29
CA GLU A 119 -20.33 -4.20 18.61
C GLU A 119 -20.24 -5.41 17.68
N LYS A 120 -21.39 -6.01 17.32
CA LYS A 120 -21.44 -7.15 16.40
C LYS A 120 -21.03 -6.73 15.00
N PHE A 121 -21.46 -5.55 14.57
CA PHE A 121 -21.13 -4.99 13.27
C PHE A 121 -19.64 -4.66 13.16
N ASN A 122 -19.07 -4.07 14.21
CA ASN A 122 -17.64 -3.75 14.30
C ASN A 122 -16.71 -4.96 14.25
N LYS A 123 -17.15 -6.13 14.72
CA LYS A 123 -16.39 -7.37 14.57
C LYS A 123 -16.52 -7.99 13.17
N LYS A 124 -17.67 -7.80 12.51
CA LYS A 124 -17.97 -8.38 11.20
C LYS A 124 -17.25 -7.68 10.04
N ILE A 125 -17.03 -6.36 10.12
CA ILE A 125 -16.33 -5.62 9.06
C ILE A 125 -14.88 -6.14 8.87
N PRO A 126 -14.02 -6.17 9.92
CA PRO A 126 -12.68 -6.75 9.83
C PRO A 126 -12.66 -8.17 9.26
N SER A 127 -13.63 -9.02 9.67
CA SER A 127 -13.67 -10.42 9.24
C SER A 127 -13.94 -10.59 7.75
N VAL A 128 -14.51 -9.58 7.08
CA VAL A 128 -14.71 -9.57 5.61
C VAL A 128 -13.56 -8.87 4.90
N ILE A 129 -13.10 -7.74 5.44
CA ILE A 129 -12.05 -6.92 4.82
C ILE A 129 -10.73 -7.69 4.75
N VAL A 130 -10.29 -8.29 5.88
CA VAL A 130 -9.00 -8.99 5.95
C VAL A 130 -8.86 -10.12 4.92
N PRO A 131 -9.80 -11.10 4.82
CA PRO A 131 -9.67 -12.16 3.81
C PRO A 131 -9.79 -11.64 2.38
N PHE A 132 -10.59 -10.59 2.13
CA PHE A 132 -10.67 -9.97 0.81
C PHE A 132 -9.31 -9.43 0.36
N ILE A 133 -8.62 -8.69 1.23
CA ILE A 133 -7.29 -8.14 0.93
C ILE A 133 -6.27 -9.25 0.71
N LEU A 134 -6.27 -10.27 1.57
CA LEU A 134 -5.38 -11.43 1.41
C LEU A 134 -5.61 -12.13 0.06
N GLY A 135 -6.87 -12.29 -0.34
CA GLY A 135 -7.23 -12.86 -1.64
C GLY A 135 -6.72 -12.02 -2.82
N VAL A 136 -6.86 -10.69 -2.76
CA VAL A 136 -6.37 -9.79 -3.81
C VAL A 136 -4.84 -9.78 -3.86
N CYS A 137 -4.15 -9.75 -2.72
CA CYS A 137 -2.69 -9.80 -2.67
C CYS A 137 -2.16 -11.12 -3.24
N LEU A 138 -2.81 -12.25 -2.91
CA LEU A 138 -2.46 -13.55 -3.45
C LEU A 138 -2.68 -13.63 -4.97
N ALA A 139 -3.81 -13.09 -5.46
CA ALA A 139 -4.10 -13.05 -6.88
C ALA A 139 -3.05 -12.22 -7.65
N MET A 140 -2.65 -11.05 -7.13
CA MET A 140 -1.59 -10.25 -7.75
C MET A 140 -0.25 -10.97 -7.79
N LEU A 141 0.11 -11.66 -6.72
CA LEU A 141 1.34 -12.44 -6.65
C LEU A 141 1.34 -13.57 -7.69
N ILE A 142 0.24 -14.32 -7.80
CA ILE A 142 0.10 -15.42 -8.76
C ILE A 142 0.20 -14.89 -10.19
N LEU A 143 -0.50 -13.79 -10.51
CA LEU A 143 -0.46 -13.19 -11.85
C LEU A 143 0.95 -12.73 -12.23
N HIS A 144 1.70 -12.14 -11.29
CA HIS A 144 3.07 -11.70 -11.53
C HIS A 144 4.04 -12.86 -11.70
N VAL A 145 3.99 -13.87 -10.82
CA VAL A 145 4.83 -15.07 -10.96
C VAL A 145 4.54 -15.78 -12.29
N GLY A 146 3.27 -15.85 -12.69
CA GLY A 146 2.87 -16.39 -13.99
C GLY A 146 3.43 -15.60 -15.17
N HIS A 147 3.43 -14.27 -15.09
CA HIS A 147 4.00 -13.41 -16.15
C HIS A 147 5.51 -13.60 -16.27
N VAL A 148 6.24 -13.57 -15.15
CA VAL A 148 7.70 -13.78 -15.12
C VAL A 148 8.08 -15.18 -15.61
N ALA A 149 7.31 -16.21 -15.24
CA ALA A 149 7.55 -17.57 -15.71
C ALA A 149 7.31 -17.69 -17.23
N ASN A 150 6.26 -17.05 -17.76
CA ASN A 150 6.00 -17.03 -19.20
C ASN A 150 7.12 -16.34 -19.99
N ASP A 151 7.63 -15.21 -19.49
CA ASP A 151 8.75 -14.51 -20.13
C ASP A 151 10.04 -15.37 -20.13
N ALA A 152 10.27 -16.15 -19.06
CA ALA A 152 11.40 -17.07 -18.98
C ALA A 152 11.28 -18.26 -19.96
N ILE A 153 10.06 -18.75 -20.22
CA ILE A 153 9.80 -19.86 -21.15
C ILE A 153 9.90 -19.38 -22.62
N ILE A 154 9.46 -18.15 -22.91
CA ILE A 154 9.42 -17.59 -24.27
C ILE A 154 10.78 -16.99 -24.70
N ALA A 155 11.70 -16.72 -23.75
CA ALA A 155 13.04 -16.25 -24.07
C ALA A 155 13.79 -17.28 -24.95
N PRO A 156 14.07 -16.98 -26.24
CA PRO A 156 14.71 -17.93 -27.12
C PRO A 156 16.13 -18.22 -26.62
N ALA A 157 16.49 -19.51 -26.57
CA ALA A 157 17.76 -20.05 -26.07
C ALA A 157 19.04 -19.59 -26.82
N GLY A 158 19.02 -18.47 -27.55
CA GLY A 158 20.02 -18.13 -28.58
C GLY A 158 20.70 -16.75 -28.48
N LYS A 159 20.51 -15.93 -27.44
CA LYS A 159 21.22 -14.64 -27.31
C LYS A 159 21.97 -14.50 -25.99
N SER A 160 22.95 -15.37 -25.80
CA SER A 160 23.99 -15.29 -24.75
C SER A 160 25.34 -14.77 -25.30
N ARG A 161 25.34 -14.04 -26.40
CA ARG A 161 26.52 -13.28 -26.89
C ARG A 161 26.07 -11.89 -27.29
N VAL A 162 26.96 -10.93 -27.09
CA VAL A 162 26.78 -9.48 -27.29
C VAL A 162 26.12 -8.82 -26.08
N TYR A 163 26.89 -8.59 -25.01
CA TYR A 163 27.04 -7.32 -24.29
C TYR A 163 28.10 -7.57 -23.20
N SER A 164 29.35 -7.62 -23.69
CA SER A 164 30.57 -7.38 -22.92
C SER A 164 30.80 -5.89 -22.79
#